data_AF-A0A946SAC0-F1
#
_entry.id   AF-A0A946SAC0-F1
#
_cell.length_a   1.000
_cell.length_b   1.000
_cell.length_c   1.000
_cell.angle_alpha   90.00
_cell.angle_beta   90.00
_cell.angle_gamma   90.00
#
_symmetry.space_group_name_H-M   'P 1'
#
loop_
_entity.id
_entity.type
_entity.pdbx_description
1 polymer ?
#
loop_
_entity_poly.entity_id
_entity_poly.type
_entity_poly.pdbx_seq_one_letter_code
_entity_poly.pdbx_strand_id
1 'polypeptide(L)'
;MSISDILNVAATDTSITEGSTHRYVTVGTAPNRIFKLEFNNVGFDYEMALTGLATSRANFQIWLYEVGTIEYHYGPNTVTDLEVIDYWPKPSSGISSYWDFEDFMAYFMWSSGDTDDPEYPLFFNVEFDSLNISPAFDGWDAWPMDGIVYKYTYHFENTCVEDIVPDGTISVADILAILVQFGCFFGCDFDLNADGAVTVTDVLMVLAVFGSPCPT
;
A
#
# COMPACT_ATOMS: atom_id res chain seq x y z
N MET A 1 23.89 -4.79 9.13
CA MET A 1 23.72 -3.94 7.94
C MET A 1 23.86 -2.50 8.41
N SER A 2 24.65 -1.68 7.72
CA SER A 2 25.01 -0.33 8.19
C SER A 2 24.05 0.69 7.58
N ILE A 3 23.61 1.64 8.42
CA ILE A 3 22.65 2.76 8.24
C ILE A 3 22.93 3.71 7.04
N SER A 4 23.88 3.38 6.15
CA SER A 4 24.21 4.19 4.98
C SER A 4 23.32 3.97 3.74
N ASP A 5 22.24 3.18 3.83
CA ASP A 5 21.45 2.76 2.66
C ASP A 5 20.08 3.49 2.53
N ILE A 6 19.73 4.38 3.47
CA ILE A 6 18.48 5.18 3.40
C ILE A 6 18.72 6.56 2.76
N LEU A 7 19.98 6.98 2.59
CA LEU A 7 20.34 8.24 1.94
C LEU A 7 21.54 8.00 1.01
N ASN A 8 21.44 8.44 -0.25
CA ASN A 8 22.42 8.38 -1.35
C ASN A 8 22.14 7.32 -2.43
N VAL A 9 20.92 7.26 -2.96
CA VAL A 9 20.60 6.43 -4.14
C VAL A 9 21.49 6.78 -5.37
N ALA A 10 22.08 7.98 -5.42
CA ALA A 10 23.17 8.34 -6.33
C ALA A 10 24.30 9.06 -5.57
N ALA A 11 25.54 8.64 -5.75
CA ALA A 11 26.71 9.28 -5.13
C ALA A 11 26.89 10.73 -5.64
N THR A 12 26.91 11.69 -4.70
CA THR A 12 27.42 13.07 -4.82
C THR A 12 27.27 13.76 -6.17
N ASP A 13 26.09 14.35 -6.41
CA ASP A 13 25.97 15.46 -7.37
C ASP A 13 26.44 16.75 -6.69
N THR A 14 27.60 17.25 -7.09
CA THR A 14 28.21 18.47 -6.55
C THR A 14 27.50 19.77 -6.95
N SER A 15 26.44 19.70 -7.76
CA SER A 15 25.60 20.84 -8.12
C SER A 15 24.43 21.07 -7.15
N ILE A 16 24.23 20.18 -6.18
CA ILE A 16 23.16 20.28 -5.19
C ILE A 16 23.47 21.41 -4.21
N THR A 17 22.74 22.52 -4.36
CA THR A 17 22.58 23.57 -3.35
C THR A 17 21.59 23.15 -2.26
N GLU A 18 21.60 23.89 -1.15
CA GLU A 18 20.65 23.80 -0.04
C GLU A 18 19.19 23.64 -0.52
N GLY A 19 18.46 22.65 0.01
CA GLY A 19 17.05 22.40 -0.36
C GLY A 19 16.67 20.92 -0.46
N SER A 20 15.46 20.67 -0.96
CA SER A 20 14.90 19.34 -1.23
C SER A 20 15.50 18.75 -2.51
N THR A 21 15.77 17.44 -2.54
CA THR A 21 16.33 16.76 -3.72
C THR A 21 15.59 15.48 -4.02
N HIS A 22 15.42 15.17 -5.32
CA HIS A 22 14.91 13.91 -5.81
C HIS A 22 16.01 13.17 -6.57
N ARG A 23 16.25 11.90 -6.25
CA ARG A 23 17.27 11.08 -6.93
C ARG A 23 16.69 9.71 -7.28
N TYR A 24 17.23 9.05 -8.29
CA TYR A 24 16.79 7.70 -8.60
C TYR A 24 17.93 6.83 -9.13
N VAL A 25 17.75 5.52 -9.01
CA VAL A 25 18.60 4.52 -9.65
C VAL A 25 17.77 3.31 -10.03
N THR A 26 18.17 2.63 -11.09
CA THR A 26 17.69 1.27 -11.37
C THR A 26 18.84 0.30 -11.14
N VAL A 27 18.66 -0.66 -10.25
CA VAL A 27 19.65 -1.69 -9.94
C VAL A 27 19.16 -3.08 -10.33
N GLY A 28 20.09 -4.02 -10.42
CA GLY A 28 19.80 -5.41 -10.79
C GLY A 28 19.73 -5.63 -12.30
N THR A 29 19.23 -6.80 -12.67
CA THR A 29 19.08 -7.25 -14.06
C THR A 29 17.67 -7.78 -14.25
N ALA A 30 17.10 -7.58 -15.45
CA ALA A 30 15.78 -8.11 -15.76
C ALA A 30 15.74 -9.64 -15.56
N PRO A 31 14.63 -10.22 -15.07
CA PRO A 31 13.35 -9.58 -14.74
C PRO A 31 13.24 -9.11 -13.26
N ASN A 32 14.36 -8.94 -12.56
CA ASN A 32 14.39 -8.62 -11.13
C ASN A 32 15.02 -7.25 -10.86
N ARG A 33 14.78 -6.25 -11.72
CA ARG A 33 15.25 -4.89 -11.47
C ARG A 33 14.43 -4.24 -10.37
N ILE A 34 15.07 -3.29 -9.69
CA ILE A 34 14.44 -2.42 -8.70
C ILE A 34 14.70 -1.00 -9.15
N PHE A 35 13.63 -0.24 -9.38
CA PHE A 35 13.70 1.21 -9.51
C PHE A 35 13.54 1.82 -8.12
N LYS A 36 14.53 2.58 -7.66
CA LYS A 36 14.51 3.28 -6.39
C LYS A 36 14.43 4.77 -6.63
N LEU A 37 13.43 5.42 -6.06
CA LEU A 37 13.25 6.87 -6.06
C LEU A 37 13.46 7.40 -4.64
N GLU A 38 14.34 8.36 -4.45
CA GLU A 38 14.68 9.00 -3.18
C GLU A 38 14.10 10.42 -3.14
N PHE A 39 13.42 10.71 -2.04
CA PHE A 39 13.01 12.04 -1.61
C PHE A 39 13.87 12.42 -0.39
N ASN A 40 14.81 13.34 -0.58
CA ASN A 40 15.74 13.76 0.47
C ASN A 40 15.48 15.22 0.86
N ASN A 41 15.37 15.46 2.16
CA ASN A 41 15.15 16.75 2.80
C ASN A 41 13.90 17.47 2.24
N VAL A 42 12.82 16.74 2.04
CA VAL A 42 11.57 17.30 1.51
C VAL A 42 10.77 17.98 2.62
N GLY A 43 10.24 19.17 2.33
CA GLY A 43 9.29 19.88 3.18
C GLY A 43 7.85 19.65 2.74
N PHE A 44 6.91 20.13 3.57
CA PHE A 44 5.48 19.96 3.36
C PHE A 44 4.87 21.27 2.87
N ASP A 45 4.10 21.20 1.79
CA ASP A 45 3.55 22.37 1.11
C ASP A 45 2.51 23.11 1.97
N TYR A 46 1.71 22.39 2.75
CA TYR A 46 0.75 22.98 3.68
C TYR A 46 1.43 23.84 4.76
N GLU A 47 2.46 23.30 5.42
CA GLU A 47 3.27 24.05 6.40
C GLU A 47 3.87 25.31 5.76
N MET A 48 4.40 25.17 4.54
CA MET A 48 5.01 26.26 3.80
C MET A 48 4.01 27.33 3.38
N ALA A 49 2.80 26.93 2.97
CA ALA A 49 1.75 27.85 2.59
C ALA A 49 1.29 28.71 3.77
N LEU A 50 1.28 28.14 4.98
CA LEU A 50 0.84 28.82 6.20
C LEU A 50 1.95 29.67 6.84
N THR A 51 3.17 29.14 6.91
CA THR A 51 4.25 29.74 7.71
C THR A 51 5.31 30.45 6.88
N GLY A 52 5.39 30.17 5.57
CA GLY A 52 6.49 30.60 4.70
C GLY A 52 7.82 29.92 5.03
N LEU A 53 7.82 29.00 5.99
CA LEU A 53 8.95 28.21 6.41
C LEU A 53 8.63 26.76 6.12
N ALA A 54 9.68 25.99 5.94
CA ALA A 54 9.59 24.56 6.03
C ALA A 54 10.37 24.24 7.30
N THR A 55 9.70 23.86 8.39
CA THR A 55 10.35 23.43 9.64
C THR A 55 10.33 21.91 9.74
N SER A 56 9.23 21.32 9.28
CA SER A 56 9.06 19.88 9.15
C SER A 56 9.74 19.40 7.87
N ARG A 57 10.58 18.37 7.99
CA ARG A 57 11.28 17.70 6.90
C ARG A 57 11.15 16.20 7.03
N ALA A 58 11.12 15.54 5.89
CA ALA A 58 11.21 14.10 5.84
C ALA A 58 12.24 13.63 4.81
N ASN A 59 12.66 12.39 4.97
CA ASN A 59 13.42 11.63 4.00
C ASN A 59 12.70 10.30 3.80
N PHE A 60 12.45 9.91 2.56
CA PHE A 60 11.90 8.60 2.27
C PHE A 60 12.29 8.13 0.87
N GLN A 61 12.13 6.84 0.62
CA GLN A 61 12.34 6.25 -0.69
C GLN A 61 11.13 5.41 -1.10
N ILE A 62 10.90 5.31 -2.40
CA ILE A 62 9.92 4.40 -3.01
C ILE A 62 10.69 3.42 -3.88
N TRP A 63 10.54 2.13 -3.61
CA TRP A 63 11.17 1.06 -4.37
C TRP A 63 10.11 0.31 -5.16
N LEU A 64 10.26 0.27 -6.47
CA LEU A 64 9.39 -0.46 -7.39
C LEU A 64 10.15 -1.67 -7.92
N TYR A 65 9.67 -2.84 -7.58
CA TYR A 65 10.22 -4.11 -8.02
C TYR A 65 9.51 -4.57 -9.29
N GLU A 66 10.26 -5.05 -10.29
CA GLU A 66 9.67 -5.62 -11.52
C GLU A 66 8.73 -6.81 -11.26
N VAL A 67 8.86 -7.44 -10.10
CA VAL A 67 8.06 -8.61 -9.67
C VAL A 67 6.80 -8.22 -8.88
N GLY A 68 6.33 -6.97 -9.00
CA GLY A 68 5.04 -6.55 -8.45
C GLY A 68 5.06 -6.22 -6.96
N THR A 69 6.21 -5.83 -6.42
CA THR A 69 6.32 -5.30 -5.05
C THR A 69 6.60 -3.81 -5.08
N ILE A 70 5.98 -3.06 -4.18
CA ILE A 70 6.30 -1.67 -3.86
C ILE A 70 6.71 -1.59 -2.40
N GLU A 71 7.79 -0.87 -2.11
CA GLU A 71 8.18 -0.57 -0.73
C GLU A 71 8.32 0.94 -0.53
N TYR A 72 7.84 1.43 0.61
CA TYR A 72 8.05 2.78 1.09
C TYR A 72 8.99 2.72 2.29
N HIS A 73 10.18 3.30 2.14
CA HIS A 73 11.23 3.30 3.16
C HIS A 73 11.29 4.67 3.80
N TYR A 74 11.00 4.77 5.08
CA TYR A 74 11.01 6.02 5.83
C TYR A 74 12.35 6.22 6.54
N GLY A 75 12.90 7.41 6.40
CA GLY A 75 14.17 7.80 7.01
C GLY A 75 14.00 8.85 8.11
N PRO A 76 15.11 9.47 8.53
CA PRO A 76 15.09 10.53 9.53
C PRO A 76 14.16 11.67 9.11
N ASN A 77 13.45 12.25 10.06
CA ASN A 77 12.53 13.35 9.84
C ASN A 77 12.54 14.33 11.02
N THR A 78 11.91 15.49 10.85
CA THR A 78 11.70 16.50 11.89
C THR A 78 10.22 16.77 12.15
N VAL A 79 9.33 15.88 11.71
CA VAL A 79 7.89 16.02 11.90
C VAL A 79 7.55 15.77 13.37
N THR A 80 6.93 16.76 14.01
CA THR A 80 6.48 16.65 15.41
C THR A 80 4.97 16.75 15.58
N ASP A 81 4.28 17.23 14.55
CA ASP A 81 2.85 17.50 14.58
C ASP A 81 2.28 17.34 13.17
N LEU A 82 1.29 16.45 13.03
CA LEU A 82 0.65 16.17 11.75
C LEU A 82 -0.25 17.32 11.28
N GLU A 83 -0.85 18.08 12.20
CA GLU A 83 -1.73 19.21 11.88
C GLU A 83 -0.97 20.38 11.23
N VAL A 84 0.35 20.42 11.41
CA VAL A 84 1.21 21.46 10.81
C VAL A 84 1.57 21.12 9.36
N ILE A 85 1.66 19.83 9.03
CA ILE A 85 2.18 19.38 7.73
C ILE A 85 1.08 19.01 6.74
N ASP A 86 -0.16 18.80 7.20
CA ASP A 86 -1.28 18.42 6.36
C ASP A 86 -2.58 19.09 6.82
N TYR A 87 -3.44 19.44 5.87
CA TYR A 87 -4.74 20.05 6.14
C TYR A 87 -5.71 19.06 6.79
N TRP A 88 -5.72 17.82 6.29
CA TRP A 88 -6.31 16.68 6.99
C TRP A 88 -5.16 15.91 7.58
N PRO A 89 -4.96 15.86 8.91
CA PRO A 89 -3.81 15.20 9.52
C PRO A 89 -3.92 13.67 9.42
N LYS A 90 -3.94 13.17 8.17
CA LYS A 90 -4.14 11.78 7.75
C LYS A 90 -3.08 11.37 6.73
N PRO A 91 -1.78 11.58 7.02
CA PRO A 91 -0.71 11.15 6.12
C PRO A 91 -0.79 9.64 5.89
N SER A 92 -0.37 9.18 4.73
CA SER A 92 -0.46 7.78 4.37
C SER A 92 0.59 7.42 3.31
N SER A 93 0.74 6.12 3.05
CA SER A 93 1.38 5.61 1.84
C SER A 93 0.45 4.64 1.12
N GLY A 94 0.62 4.52 -0.19
CA GLY A 94 -0.20 3.61 -0.97
C GLY A 94 -0.33 4.00 -2.42
N ILE A 95 -1.36 3.48 -3.08
CA ILE A 95 -1.57 3.67 -4.52
C ILE A 95 -2.99 4.19 -4.73
N SER A 96 -3.10 5.14 -5.64
CA SER A 96 -4.38 5.65 -6.14
C SER A 96 -4.53 5.24 -7.59
N SER A 97 -5.74 4.85 -8.01
CA SER A 97 -6.04 4.63 -9.42
C SER A 97 -6.05 5.95 -10.20
N TYR A 98 -6.32 5.82 -11.50
CA TYR A 98 -6.75 6.97 -12.30
C TYR A 98 -7.91 7.69 -11.62
N TRP A 99 -7.84 9.03 -11.65
CA TRP A 99 -8.85 9.91 -11.09
C TRP A 99 -9.93 10.22 -12.12
N ASP A 100 -11.18 9.88 -11.81
CA ASP A 100 -12.32 10.28 -12.65
C ASP A 100 -12.67 11.75 -12.38
N PHE A 101 -12.48 12.61 -13.37
CA PHE A 101 -12.76 14.04 -13.25
C PHE A 101 -14.24 14.42 -13.43
N GLU A 102 -15.08 13.51 -13.93
CA GLU A 102 -16.53 13.74 -14.04
C GLU A 102 -17.20 13.47 -12.69
N ASP A 103 -16.87 12.33 -12.09
CA ASP A 103 -17.48 11.88 -10.83
C ASP A 103 -16.67 12.30 -9.58
N PHE A 104 -15.43 12.78 -9.76
CA PHE A 104 -14.48 13.09 -8.68
C PHE A 104 -14.15 11.89 -7.78
N MET A 105 -14.13 10.68 -8.37
CA MET A 105 -13.94 9.42 -7.66
C MET A 105 -12.68 8.69 -8.11
N ALA A 106 -12.09 7.90 -7.22
CA ALA A 106 -11.02 6.97 -7.55
C ALA A 106 -11.03 5.74 -6.62
N TYR A 107 -10.17 4.78 -6.93
CA TYR A 107 -9.85 3.66 -6.07
C TYR A 107 -8.56 3.96 -5.31
N PHE A 108 -8.53 3.61 -4.03
CA PHE A 108 -7.38 3.84 -3.17
C PHE A 108 -7.03 2.57 -2.41
N MET A 109 -5.73 2.29 -2.33
CA MET A 109 -5.16 1.35 -1.39
C MET A 109 -4.16 2.12 -0.54
N TRP A 110 -4.60 2.58 0.61
CA TRP A 110 -3.86 3.50 1.48
C TRP A 110 -3.70 2.90 2.87
N SER A 111 -2.54 3.09 3.46
CA SER A 111 -2.30 2.67 4.84
C SER A 111 -3.01 3.59 5.84
N SER A 112 -3.48 3.04 6.94
CA SER A 112 -4.22 3.76 7.99
C SER A 112 -3.93 3.16 9.37
N GLY A 113 -4.17 3.90 10.44
CA GLY A 113 -4.00 3.44 11.81
C GLY A 113 -2.58 3.64 12.35
N ASP A 114 -2.16 2.75 13.24
CA ASP A 114 -0.87 2.82 13.94
C ASP A 114 0.29 2.64 12.95
N THR A 115 1.26 3.55 12.97
CA THR A 115 2.46 3.41 12.11
C THR A 115 3.31 2.17 12.36
N ASP A 116 3.26 1.57 13.56
CA ASP A 116 3.98 0.34 13.88
C ASP A 116 3.22 -0.92 13.41
N ASP A 117 1.90 -0.83 13.25
CA ASP A 117 1.01 -1.91 12.78
C ASP A 117 -0.14 -1.36 11.91
N PRO A 118 0.13 -0.89 10.68
CA PRO A 118 -0.86 -0.20 9.87
C PRO A 118 -1.85 -1.17 9.22
N GLU A 119 -3.09 -0.72 9.10
CA GLU A 119 -4.13 -1.32 8.28
C GLU A 119 -3.99 -0.85 6.82
N TYR A 120 -4.49 -1.65 5.88
CA TYR A 120 -4.44 -1.36 4.44
C TYR A 120 -5.84 -1.40 3.79
N PRO A 121 -6.76 -0.51 4.19
CA PRO A 121 -8.10 -0.47 3.61
C PRO A 121 -8.07 -0.22 2.09
N LEU A 122 -9.00 -0.89 1.41
CA LEU A 122 -9.31 -0.66 0.01
C LEU A 122 -10.59 0.17 -0.10
N PHE A 123 -10.49 1.27 -0.83
CA PHE A 123 -11.61 2.15 -1.12
C PHE A 123 -11.94 2.12 -2.61
N PHE A 124 -13.21 1.90 -2.94
CA PHE A 124 -13.66 1.72 -4.31
C PHE A 124 -14.59 2.85 -4.72
N ASN A 125 -14.23 3.59 -5.77
CA ASN A 125 -14.99 4.72 -6.29
C ASN A 125 -15.43 5.71 -5.19
N VAL A 126 -14.48 6.21 -4.42
CA VAL A 126 -14.73 7.22 -3.40
C VAL A 126 -14.09 8.55 -3.78
N GLU A 127 -14.70 9.64 -3.31
CA GLU A 127 -14.17 10.98 -3.50
C GLU A 127 -13.14 11.25 -2.40
N PHE A 128 -12.04 11.90 -2.78
CA PHE A 128 -10.93 12.20 -1.87
C PHE A 128 -11.35 12.99 -0.63
N ASP A 129 -12.07 14.11 -0.81
CA ASP A 129 -12.47 14.98 0.31
C ASP A 129 -13.44 14.26 1.24
N SER A 130 -14.42 13.53 0.65
CA SER A 130 -15.35 12.69 1.40
C SER A 130 -14.64 11.59 2.20
N LEU A 131 -13.59 10.98 1.64
CA LEU A 131 -12.79 9.98 2.33
C LEU A 131 -12.03 10.59 3.52
N ASN A 132 -11.44 11.78 3.35
CA ASN A 132 -10.68 12.45 4.42
C ASN A 132 -11.54 12.88 5.62
N ILE A 133 -12.83 13.16 5.42
CA ILE A 133 -13.77 13.44 6.53
C ILE A 133 -14.46 12.19 7.07
N SER A 134 -14.32 11.05 6.40
CA SER A 134 -14.93 9.79 6.79
C SER A 134 -14.23 9.20 8.02
N PRO A 135 -14.97 8.54 8.94
CA PRO A 135 -14.38 7.72 9.99
C PRO A 135 -13.85 6.37 9.46
N ALA A 136 -14.01 6.08 8.17
CA ALA A 136 -13.52 4.84 7.56
C ALA A 136 -12.03 4.88 7.17
N PHE A 137 -11.42 6.06 7.21
CA PHE A 137 -10.01 6.26 6.90
C PHE A 137 -9.45 7.25 7.90
N ASP A 138 -8.54 6.82 8.76
CA ASP A 138 -7.93 7.68 9.77
C ASP A 138 -6.56 8.23 9.33
N GLY A 139 -6.00 7.69 8.25
CA GLY A 139 -4.58 7.90 7.91
C GLY A 139 -3.69 7.36 9.03
N TRP A 140 -2.41 7.70 9.02
CA TRP A 140 -1.51 7.37 10.12
C TRP A 140 -1.68 8.31 11.29
N ASP A 141 -1.54 7.75 12.50
CA ASP A 141 -1.57 8.48 13.76
C ASP A 141 -0.27 9.25 14.06
N ALA A 142 0.81 8.93 13.35
CA ALA A 142 2.11 9.60 13.42
C ALA A 142 2.82 9.61 12.06
N TRP A 143 3.90 10.38 11.96
CA TRP A 143 4.84 10.21 10.84
C TRP A 143 5.73 8.98 11.12
N PRO A 144 5.93 8.07 10.15
CA PRO A 144 6.70 6.86 10.38
C PRO A 144 8.13 7.13 10.88
N MET A 145 8.58 6.34 11.84
CA MET A 145 9.92 6.46 12.40
C MET A 145 11.02 6.11 11.40
N ASP A 146 12.23 6.59 11.67
CA ASP A 146 13.42 6.26 10.89
C ASP A 146 13.64 4.73 10.83
N GLY A 147 13.78 4.21 9.61
CA GLY A 147 14.03 2.80 9.32
C GLY A 147 12.77 1.96 9.12
N ILE A 148 11.57 2.52 9.25
CA ILE A 148 10.33 1.80 8.95
C ILE A 148 10.20 1.57 7.44
N VAL A 149 9.78 0.36 7.06
CA VAL A 149 9.54 -0.02 5.67
C VAL A 149 8.15 -0.62 5.54
N TYR A 150 7.27 0.05 4.79
CA TYR A 150 5.97 -0.52 4.41
C TYR A 150 6.07 -1.20 3.07
N LYS A 151 5.53 -2.41 2.97
CA LYS A 151 5.66 -3.28 1.80
C LYS A 151 4.29 -3.65 1.24
N TYR A 152 4.04 -3.20 0.02
CA TYR A 152 2.86 -3.51 -0.77
C TYR A 152 3.28 -4.51 -1.82
N THR A 153 3.10 -5.79 -1.51
CA THR A 153 3.29 -6.82 -2.52
C THR A 153 1.95 -7.02 -3.20
N TYR A 154 1.95 -7.05 -4.53
CA TYR A 154 0.90 -7.77 -5.23
C TYR A 154 1.06 -9.22 -4.83
N HIS A 155 0.42 -9.59 -3.73
CA HIS A 155 -0.06 -10.93 -3.58
C HIS A 155 -1.08 -11.02 -4.71
N PHE A 156 -0.70 -11.70 -5.79
CA PHE A 156 -1.71 -12.31 -6.63
C PHE A 156 -2.52 -13.14 -5.63
N GLU A 157 -3.64 -12.61 -5.14
CA GLU A 157 -4.62 -13.42 -4.43
C GLU A 157 -4.87 -14.60 -5.34
N ASN A 158 -4.49 -15.77 -4.83
CA ASN A 158 -4.27 -17.01 -5.53
C ASN A 158 -4.70 -17.06 -7.00
N THR A 159 -3.80 -17.48 -7.88
CA THR A 159 -4.20 -17.92 -9.24
C THR A 159 -5.22 -19.07 -9.23
N CYS A 160 -5.57 -19.58 -8.05
CA CYS A 160 -6.73 -20.38 -7.76
C CYS A 160 -7.63 -19.70 -6.68
N VAL A 161 -8.77 -19.18 -7.09
CA VAL A 161 -9.78 -18.67 -6.13
C VAL A 161 -10.23 -19.73 -5.12
N GLU A 162 -9.92 -21.00 -5.39
CA GLU A 162 -10.21 -22.16 -4.58
C GLU A 162 -9.31 -22.37 -3.34
N ASP A 163 -8.15 -21.71 -3.22
CA ASP A 163 -7.25 -21.76 -2.03
C ASP A 163 -7.65 -20.64 -1.07
N ILE A 164 -8.77 -20.88 -0.39
CA ILE A 164 -9.47 -19.94 0.50
C ILE A 164 -8.70 -19.75 1.80
N VAL A 165 -8.05 -20.81 2.29
CA VAL A 165 -7.03 -20.73 3.33
C VAL A 165 -5.70 -20.62 2.59
N PRO A 166 -5.01 -19.46 2.61
CA PRO A 166 -3.87 -19.21 1.71
C PRO A 166 -2.61 -19.96 2.17
N ASP A 167 -2.62 -21.29 2.02
CA ASP A 167 -1.53 -22.19 2.36
C ASP A 167 -0.88 -22.83 1.13
N GLY A 168 -1.38 -22.50 -0.07
CA GLY A 168 -0.86 -22.93 -1.35
C GLY A 168 -1.35 -24.32 -1.76
N THR A 169 -2.32 -24.91 -1.06
CA THR A 169 -2.85 -26.24 -1.35
C THR A 169 -4.37 -26.31 -1.20
N ILE A 170 -5.07 -26.74 -2.26
CA ILE A 170 -6.51 -26.99 -2.17
C ILE A 170 -6.77 -28.24 -1.32
N SER A 171 -7.20 -28.03 -0.09
CA SER A 171 -7.29 -29.04 0.95
C SER A 171 -8.63 -29.03 1.67
N VAL A 172 -8.75 -29.84 2.72
CA VAL A 172 -9.94 -29.84 3.58
C VAL A 172 -10.11 -28.49 4.28
N ALA A 173 -9.02 -27.73 4.50
CA ALA A 173 -9.08 -26.41 5.10
C ALA A 173 -9.96 -25.46 4.27
N ASP A 174 -9.81 -25.48 2.94
CA ASP A 174 -10.59 -24.63 2.02
C ASP A 174 -12.05 -25.03 1.95
N ILE A 175 -12.34 -26.34 1.96
CA ILE A 175 -13.71 -26.85 2.04
C ILE A 175 -14.37 -26.38 3.35
N LEU A 176 -13.65 -26.46 4.46
CA LEU A 176 -14.20 -26.01 5.74
C LEU A 176 -14.40 -24.49 5.75
N ALA A 177 -13.50 -23.73 5.13
CA ALA A 177 -13.59 -22.28 5.02
C ALA A 177 -14.80 -21.84 4.17
N ILE A 178 -15.01 -22.39 2.97
CA ILE A 178 -16.16 -22.03 2.13
C ILE A 178 -17.50 -22.36 2.79
N LEU A 179 -17.55 -23.46 3.55
CA LEU A 179 -18.76 -23.86 4.26
C LEU A 179 -19.15 -22.89 5.40
N VAL A 180 -18.25 -22.03 5.86
CA VAL A 180 -18.55 -20.96 6.83
C VAL A 180 -19.57 -19.98 6.27
N GLN A 181 -19.50 -19.68 4.97
CA GLN A 181 -20.37 -18.71 4.29
C GLN A 181 -21.42 -19.34 3.38
N PHE A 182 -21.59 -20.67 3.41
CA PHE A 182 -22.55 -21.35 2.54
C PHE A 182 -23.98 -20.81 2.73
N GLY A 183 -24.60 -20.35 1.65
CA GLY A 183 -25.89 -19.68 1.67
C GLY A 183 -25.83 -18.17 1.93
N CYS A 184 -24.66 -17.55 1.84
CA CYS A 184 -24.50 -16.10 1.81
C CYS A 184 -25.05 -15.51 0.50
N PHE A 185 -25.70 -14.33 0.57
CA PHE A 185 -26.28 -13.61 -0.58
C PHE A 185 -26.00 -12.10 -0.55
N PHE A 186 -25.14 -11.63 0.35
CA PHE A 186 -24.77 -10.21 0.46
C PHE A 186 -23.42 -10.08 1.18
N GLY A 187 -22.45 -9.41 0.56
CA GLY A 187 -21.12 -9.17 1.14
C GLY A 187 -20.38 -10.48 1.44
N CYS A 188 -20.37 -11.42 0.48
CA CYS A 188 -19.77 -12.72 0.67
C CYS A 188 -18.30 -12.71 0.26
N ASP A 189 -17.41 -13.12 1.16
CA ASP A 189 -15.97 -13.14 0.88
C ASP A 189 -15.56 -14.38 0.07
N PHE A 190 -16.38 -15.45 0.09
CA PHE A 190 -16.08 -16.74 -0.55
C PHE A 190 -16.98 -17.05 -1.75
N ASP A 191 -17.43 -16.01 -2.47
CA ASP A 191 -18.12 -16.08 -3.76
C ASP A 191 -17.08 -16.21 -4.88
N LEU A 192 -16.82 -17.45 -5.31
CA LEU A 192 -15.69 -17.78 -6.18
C LEU A 192 -16.00 -17.52 -7.66
N ASN A 193 -17.27 -17.59 -8.05
CA ASN A 193 -17.71 -17.32 -9.41
C ASN A 193 -18.18 -15.86 -9.63
N ALA A 194 -18.20 -15.05 -8.56
CA ALA A 194 -18.65 -13.67 -8.51
C ALA A 194 -20.11 -13.47 -8.96
N ASP A 195 -21.00 -14.42 -8.63
CA ASP A 195 -22.43 -14.35 -8.96
C ASP A 195 -23.29 -13.66 -7.88
N GLY A 196 -22.65 -13.22 -6.80
CA GLY A 196 -23.25 -12.52 -5.67
C GLY A 196 -23.74 -13.44 -4.55
N ALA A 197 -23.45 -14.75 -4.61
CA ALA A 197 -23.87 -15.72 -3.60
C ALA A 197 -22.86 -16.86 -3.41
N VAL A 198 -22.78 -17.40 -2.19
CA VAL A 198 -22.01 -18.63 -1.92
C VAL A 198 -22.96 -19.81 -1.99
N THR A 199 -22.89 -20.55 -3.09
CA THR A 199 -23.80 -21.65 -3.41
C THR A 199 -23.05 -22.97 -3.61
N VAL A 200 -23.75 -23.99 -4.08
CA VAL A 200 -23.14 -25.26 -4.48
C VAL A 200 -22.14 -25.06 -5.62
N THR A 201 -22.33 -24.04 -6.48
CA THR A 201 -21.43 -23.77 -7.60
C THR A 201 -20.02 -23.45 -7.11
N ASP A 202 -19.90 -22.62 -6.07
CA ASP A 202 -18.62 -22.22 -5.47
C ASP A 202 -17.93 -23.40 -4.79
N VAL A 203 -18.69 -24.21 -4.04
CA VAL A 203 -18.17 -25.45 -3.44
C VAL A 203 -17.66 -26.43 -4.51
N LEU A 204 -18.35 -26.52 -5.65
CA LEU A 204 -17.93 -27.37 -6.76
C LEU A 204 -16.68 -26.86 -7.45
N MET A 205 -16.41 -25.55 -7.46
CA MET A 205 -15.15 -25.00 -7.96
C MET A 205 -13.98 -25.50 -7.11
N VAL A 206 -14.06 -25.39 -5.77
CA VAL A 206 -13.03 -25.94 -4.85
C VAL A 206 -12.81 -27.44 -5.07
N LEU A 207 -13.90 -28.20 -5.18
CA LEU A 207 -13.82 -29.65 -5.38
C LEU A 207 -13.25 -30.04 -6.75
N ALA A 208 -13.39 -29.20 -7.77
CA ALA A 208 -12.90 -29.49 -9.12
C ALA A 208 -11.37 -29.54 -9.20
N VAL A 209 -10.69 -28.83 -8.30
CA VAL A 209 -9.23 -28.74 -8.22
C VAL A 209 -8.65 -29.30 -6.91
N PHE A 210 -9.47 -29.96 -6.10
CA PHE A 210 -9.08 -30.51 -4.80
C PHE A 210 -7.83 -31.40 -4.85
N GLY A 211 -6.89 -31.16 -3.94
CA GLY A 211 -5.60 -31.85 -3.85
C GLY A 211 -4.54 -31.34 -4.82
N SER A 212 -4.84 -30.31 -5.62
CA SER A 212 -3.86 -29.65 -6.48
C SER A 212 -3.10 -28.57 -5.71
N PRO A 213 -1.81 -28.35 -6.02
CA PRO A 213 -1.12 -27.16 -5.53
C PRO A 213 -1.70 -25.92 -6.19
N CYS A 214 -1.79 -24.82 -5.45
CA CYS A 214 -2.06 -23.53 -6.06
C CYS A 214 -0.74 -22.91 -6.57
N PRO A 215 -0.69 -22.41 -7.82
CA PRO A 215 0.47 -21.64 -8.27
C PRO A 215 0.59 -20.36 -7.46
N THR A 216 1.73 -20.22 -6.79
CA THR A 216 2.18 -19.01 -6.08
C THR A 216 2.81 -18.00 -7.02
#